data_AF-A4BC35-F1
#
_entry.id   AF-A4BC35-F1
#
_cell.length_a   1.000
_cell.length_b   1.000
_cell.length_c   1.000
_cell.angle_alpha   90.00
_cell.angle_beta   90.00
_cell.angle_gamma   90.00
#
_symmetry.space_group_name_H-M   'P 1'
#
loop_
_entity.id
_entity.type
_entity.pdbx_description
1 polymer ?
#
loop_
_entity_poly.entity_id
_entity_poly.type
_entity_poly.pdbx_seq_one_letter_code
_entity_poly.pdbx_strand_id
1 'polypeptide(L)'
;MMRFLFLSALFALLIGSAFSQTYLNGISPYEQLSKEYYIGALYLPEAEADRQAIIADTRPQKMVMKVTAGRWSQRKFAQFWRQDLALNNDMSQNAELTSRLLAFTTFPQQSLTAGDEIVVQYTPANGSEVFLNGERVVQYEGQAFFKAILKSWIGDVPHSRLYQSQILGNRTDVGTRRSVLQTRVNELAIAPDRQGLVSGWQAAEEAARLALEEAREEERRRREREEEERRQAEAERQRLEQERQRQLELAEQRRREAEQARQKAEESEEDSEEVQQALLAQQEAERRAAELAREQAARQREQQAAQLRTQAQQYALDLYRWEVLRDVYKRVSYPEWARQFNQEGVISIEFVVGSQGQLLGVTGLQPADAGLLGQELRDAVNRAAPFKPFPVQINDKQMRVVVDYEFTLEDRVAEVPTAPEPPEGLDPEGEMTSVQKAVAWAKYKDEVRAELTSAIEYPFWAQDLKQEGDVSAEVVIRADGSIADVKITRRSRHNILNQEVEQAMDRVGSVSAFPGWVQDDTLTLLIEHSFKL
;
A
#
# COMPACT_ATOMS: atom_id res chain seq x y z
N MET A 1 18.05 -82.93 -3.07
CA MET A 1 16.68 -82.92 -2.53
C MET A 1 16.28 -81.45 -2.40
N MET A 2 15.21 -80.91 -2.96
CA MET A 2 14.01 -81.46 -3.58
C MET A 2 13.53 -80.42 -4.61
N ARG A 3 13.09 -80.89 -5.78
CA ARG A 3 12.45 -80.11 -6.85
C ARG A 3 11.01 -79.75 -6.43
N PHE A 4 10.57 -78.53 -6.71
CA PHE A 4 9.16 -78.18 -6.96
C PHE A 4 9.16 -77.13 -8.07
N LEU A 5 8.93 -77.57 -9.32
CA LEU A 5 7.65 -77.55 -10.04
C LEU A 5 7.26 -76.14 -10.51
N PHE A 6 7.64 -75.88 -11.76
CA PHE A 6 7.04 -74.90 -12.64
C PHE A 6 5.52 -75.11 -12.69
N LEU A 7 4.74 -74.08 -12.37
CA LEU A 7 3.40 -73.91 -12.94
C LEU A 7 3.27 -72.48 -13.48
N SER A 8 3.17 -72.44 -14.80
CA SER A 8 2.80 -71.34 -15.66
C SER A 8 1.47 -70.69 -15.23
N ALA A 9 1.50 -69.38 -14.96
CA ALA A 9 0.34 -68.50 -15.06
C ALA A 9 0.79 -67.19 -15.71
N LEU A 10 0.89 -67.24 -17.04
CA LEU A 10 1.01 -66.07 -17.91
C LEU A 10 -0.34 -65.35 -17.91
N PHE A 11 -0.62 -64.54 -16.88
CA PHE A 11 -1.72 -63.57 -16.93
C PHE A 11 -1.14 -62.26 -17.43
N ALA A 12 -0.98 -62.17 -18.76
CA ALA A 12 -0.73 -60.91 -19.43
C ALA A 12 -1.97 -60.03 -19.26
N LEU A 13 -1.96 -59.19 -18.21
CA LEU A 13 -2.88 -58.08 -18.09
C LEU A 13 -2.49 -57.04 -19.16
N LEU A 14 -2.96 -57.25 -20.39
CA LEU A 14 -3.13 -56.19 -21.36
C LEU A 14 -4.22 -55.25 -20.81
N ILE A 15 -3.86 -54.40 -19.85
CA ILE A 15 -4.59 -53.13 -19.68
C ILE A 15 -4.18 -52.29 -20.87
N GLY A 16 -4.86 -52.52 -21.99
CA GLY A 16 -4.90 -51.52 -23.05
C GLY A 16 -5.60 -50.31 -22.43
N SER A 17 -4.82 -49.33 -22.00
CA SER A 17 -5.33 -47.98 -21.81
C SER A 17 -5.93 -47.59 -23.15
N ALA A 18 -7.26 -47.65 -23.25
CA ALA A 18 -7.98 -47.10 -24.39
C ALA A 18 -7.69 -45.59 -24.36
N PHE A 19 -6.65 -45.17 -25.09
CA PHE A 19 -6.46 -43.78 -25.43
C PHE A 19 -7.71 -43.36 -26.20
N SER A 20 -8.65 -42.74 -25.50
CA SER A 20 -9.80 -42.11 -26.15
C SER A 20 -9.26 -40.91 -26.93
N GLN A 21 -8.95 -41.17 -28.20
CA GLN A 21 -8.49 -40.18 -29.15
C GLN A 21 -9.62 -39.16 -29.38
N THR A 22 -9.27 -37.87 -29.33
CA THR A 22 -10.19 -36.79 -29.69
C THR A 22 -9.92 -36.31 -31.11
N TYR A 23 -10.98 -35.93 -31.81
CA TYR A 23 -10.96 -35.44 -33.18
C TYR A 23 -11.50 -34.02 -33.20
N LEU A 24 -11.01 -33.21 -34.14
CA LEU A 24 -11.47 -31.83 -34.28
C LEU A 24 -12.99 -31.82 -34.58
N ASN A 25 -13.78 -31.21 -33.72
CA ASN A 25 -15.21 -30.99 -33.92
C ASN A 25 -15.43 -29.70 -34.73
N GLY A 26 -14.91 -28.58 -34.23
CA GLY A 26 -15.06 -27.27 -34.86
C GLY A 26 -13.87 -26.35 -34.60
N ILE A 27 -13.69 -25.36 -35.47
CA ILE A 27 -12.59 -24.39 -35.42
C ILE A 27 -13.11 -23.02 -35.85
N SER A 28 -12.73 -21.96 -35.13
CA SER A 28 -13.21 -20.60 -35.39
C SER A 28 -12.22 -19.54 -34.90
N PRO A 29 -11.97 -18.45 -35.65
CA PRO A 29 -11.28 -17.29 -35.12
C PRO A 29 -12.17 -16.54 -34.13
N TYR A 30 -11.59 -16.11 -33.02
CA TYR A 30 -12.23 -15.17 -32.11
C TYR A 30 -11.75 -13.74 -32.39
N GLU A 31 -12.72 -12.86 -32.69
CA GLU A 31 -12.49 -11.47 -33.04
C GLU A 31 -13.33 -10.53 -32.16
N GLN A 32 -12.73 -9.40 -31.77
CA GLN A 32 -13.42 -8.31 -31.09
C GLN A 32 -12.99 -6.98 -31.71
N LEU A 33 -13.95 -6.14 -32.12
CA LEU A 33 -13.69 -4.85 -32.79
C LEU A 33 -12.74 -4.98 -34.00
N SER A 34 -12.98 -5.99 -34.84
CA SER A 34 -12.15 -6.32 -36.03
C SER A 34 -10.72 -6.74 -35.73
N LYS A 35 -10.41 -7.07 -34.46
CA LYS A 35 -9.11 -7.61 -34.05
C LYS A 35 -9.26 -9.07 -33.63
N GLU A 36 -8.56 -9.97 -34.35
CA GLU A 36 -8.44 -11.38 -34.00
C GLU A 36 -7.49 -11.56 -32.81
N TYR A 37 -7.88 -12.36 -31.82
CA TYR A 37 -7.05 -12.66 -30.64
C TYR A 37 -6.48 -14.07 -30.69
N TYR A 38 -7.32 -15.04 -31.04
CA TYR A 38 -6.93 -16.44 -31.12
C TYR A 38 -7.83 -17.20 -32.10
N ILE A 39 -7.35 -18.36 -32.55
CA ILE A 39 -8.16 -19.36 -33.24
C ILE A 39 -8.48 -20.48 -32.23
N GLY A 40 -9.76 -20.66 -31.94
CA GLY A 40 -10.26 -21.69 -31.04
C GLY A 40 -10.61 -22.97 -31.79
N ALA A 41 -10.24 -24.12 -31.23
CA ALA A 41 -10.55 -25.44 -31.77
C ALA A 41 -11.06 -26.37 -30.66
N LEU A 42 -12.24 -26.96 -30.87
CA LEU A 42 -12.84 -27.93 -29.95
C LEU A 42 -12.63 -29.34 -30.50
N TYR A 43 -12.11 -30.23 -29.67
CA TYR A 43 -11.88 -31.64 -29.99
C TYR A 43 -12.74 -32.52 -29.10
N LEU A 44 -13.45 -33.46 -29.71
CA LEU A 44 -14.37 -34.40 -29.08
C LEU A 44 -14.05 -35.83 -29.52
N PRO A 45 -14.44 -36.87 -28.76
CA PRO A 45 -14.25 -38.27 -29.16
C PRO A 45 -15.08 -38.64 -30.39
N GLU A 46 -16.21 -37.96 -30.57
CA GLU A 46 -17.17 -38.16 -31.64
C GLU A 46 -17.71 -36.80 -32.08
N ALA A 47 -18.05 -36.65 -33.36
CA ALA A 47 -18.60 -35.41 -33.88
C ALA A 47 -19.98 -35.15 -33.27
N GLU A 48 -20.17 -33.96 -32.72
CA GLU A 48 -21.41 -33.55 -32.06
C GLU A 48 -21.66 -32.06 -32.28
N ALA A 49 -22.92 -31.70 -32.53
CA ALA A 49 -23.36 -30.32 -32.75
C ALA A 49 -24.36 -29.85 -31.68
N ASP A 50 -24.98 -30.76 -30.93
CA ASP A 50 -25.86 -30.39 -29.82
C ASP A 50 -25.04 -29.92 -28.62
N ARG A 51 -25.25 -28.65 -28.26
CA ARG A 51 -24.57 -27.99 -27.15
C ARG A 51 -24.74 -28.75 -25.83
N GLN A 52 -25.95 -29.17 -25.50
CA GLN A 52 -26.24 -29.78 -24.20
C GLN A 52 -25.61 -31.16 -24.11
N ALA A 53 -25.61 -31.92 -25.20
CA ALA A 53 -24.89 -33.19 -25.32
C ALA A 53 -23.39 -33.01 -25.09
N ILE A 54 -22.75 -32.01 -25.73
CA ILE A 54 -21.32 -31.74 -25.55
C ILE A 54 -20.99 -31.33 -24.11
N ILE A 55 -21.80 -30.46 -23.49
CA ILE A 55 -21.59 -30.03 -22.10
C ILE A 55 -21.82 -31.19 -21.12
N ALA A 56 -22.75 -32.10 -21.43
CA ALA A 56 -23.06 -33.25 -20.59
C ALA A 56 -22.03 -34.38 -20.72
N ASP A 57 -21.37 -34.53 -21.88
CA ASP A 57 -20.41 -35.60 -22.17
C ASP A 57 -19.32 -35.68 -21.09
N THR A 58 -18.99 -36.90 -20.67
CA THR A 58 -17.98 -37.21 -19.64
C THR A 58 -16.78 -37.96 -20.20
N ARG A 59 -16.71 -38.12 -21.53
CA ARG A 59 -15.54 -38.63 -22.25
C ARG A 59 -14.49 -37.53 -22.42
N PRO A 60 -13.26 -37.85 -22.88
CA PRO A 60 -12.22 -36.84 -23.07
C PRO A 60 -12.61 -35.72 -24.03
N GLN A 61 -12.35 -34.48 -23.63
CA GLN A 61 -12.64 -33.30 -24.44
C GLN A 61 -11.46 -32.33 -24.33
N LYS A 62 -11.20 -31.58 -25.39
CA LYS A 62 -10.06 -30.65 -25.44
C LYS A 62 -10.42 -29.38 -26.18
N MET A 63 -10.15 -28.24 -25.56
CA MET A 63 -10.20 -26.91 -26.14
C MET A 63 -8.77 -26.44 -26.40
N VAL A 64 -8.48 -25.98 -27.61
CA VAL A 64 -7.19 -25.43 -27.99
C VAL A 64 -7.38 -24.00 -28.45
N MET A 65 -6.57 -23.10 -27.91
CA MET A 65 -6.54 -21.69 -28.28
C MET A 65 -5.16 -21.36 -28.82
N LYS A 66 -5.12 -21.09 -30.13
CA LYS A 66 -3.90 -20.64 -30.77
C LYS A 66 -3.89 -19.12 -30.86
N VAL A 67 -3.03 -18.46 -30.10
CA VAL A 67 -2.97 -16.99 -30.06
C VAL A 67 -2.50 -16.47 -31.41
N THR A 68 -3.22 -15.48 -31.95
CA THR A 68 -2.91 -14.81 -33.22
C THR A 68 -2.57 -13.34 -33.03
N ALA A 69 -3.01 -12.72 -31.93
CA ALA A 69 -2.65 -11.36 -31.59
C ALA A 69 -1.14 -11.24 -31.31
N GLY A 70 -0.48 -10.25 -31.93
CA GLY A 70 0.94 -9.97 -31.66
C GLY A 70 1.24 -9.62 -30.19
N ARG A 71 0.23 -9.09 -29.47
CA ARG A 71 0.28 -8.89 -28.02
C ARG A 71 -1.11 -8.96 -27.41
N TRP A 72 -1.28 -9.85 -26.44
CA TRP A 72 -2.45 -9.97 -25.58
C TRP A 72 -2.01 -9.90 -24.12
N SER A 73 -2.14 -8.71 -23.52
CA SER A 73 -1.70 -8.47 -22.14
C SER A 73 -2.50 -9.26 -21.12
N GLN A 74 -1.86 -9.61 -20.00
CA GLN A 74 -2.45 -10.31 -18.84
C GLN A 74 -3.75 -9.65 -18.38
N ARG A 75 -3.75 -8.32 -18.20
CA ARG A 75 -4.95 -7.56 -17.81
C ARG A 75 -6.11 -7.78 -18.78
N LYS A 76 -5.83 -7.74 -20.08
CA LYS A 76 -6.85 -7.92 -21.12
C LYS A 76 -7.31 -9.37 -21.24
N PHE A 77 -6.41 -10.34 -21.07
CA PHE A 77 -6.76 -11.76 -20.97
C PHE A 77 -7.67 -12.02 -19.77
N ALA A 78 -7.33 -11.48 -18.60
CA ALA A 78 -8.14 -11.59 -17.40
C ALA A 78 -9.51 -10.95 -17.55
N GLN A 79 -9.56 -9.71 -18.05
CA GLN A 79 -10.82 -8.99 -18.30
C GLN A 79 -11.73 -9.79 -19.24
N PHE A 80 -11.17 -10.30 -20.34
CA PHE A 80 -11.87 -11.11 -21.32
C PHE A 80 -12.52 -12.33 -20.68
N TRP A 81 -11.71 -13.19 -20.03
CA TRP A 81 -12.23 -14.42 -19.44
C TRP A 81 -13.19 -14.18 -18.27
N ARG A 82 -12.98 -13.16 -17.45
CA ARG A 82 -13.89 -12.83 -16.34
C ARG A 82 -15.28 -12.48 -16.86
N GLN A 83 -15.36 -11.70 -17.93
CA GLN A 83 -16.63 -11.35 -18.57
C GLN A 83 -17.35 -12.61 -19.08
N ASP A 84 -16.67 -13.43 -19.88
CA ASP A 84 -17.33 -14.58 -20.53
C ASP A 84 -17.70 -15.70 -19.55
N LEU A 85 -16.89 -15.91 -18.51
CA LEU A 85 -17.18 -16.87 -17.45
C LEU A 85 -18.39 -16.44 -16.62
N ALA A 86 -18.48 -15.16 -16.24
CA ALA A 86 -19.59 -14.63 -15.44
C ALA A 86 -20.94 -14.67 -16.19
N LEU A 87 -20.93 -14.58 -17.53
CA LEU A 87 -22.14 -14.63 -18.35
C LEU A 87 -22.73 -16.05 -18.51
N ASN A 88 -21.92 -17.09 -18.33
CA ASN A 88 -22.31 -18.48 -18.61
C ASN A 88 -22.26 -19.41 -17.40
N ASN A 89 -21.80 -18.91 -16.25
CA ASN A 89 -21.66 -19.68 -15.02
C ASN A 89 -22.23 -18.90 -13.83
N ASP A 90 -22.96 -19.59 -12.96
CA ASP A 90 -23.36 -19.03 -11.66
C ASP A 90 -22.17 -19.13 -10.69
N MET A 91 -21.48 -18.02 -10.51
CA MET A 91 -20.27 -17.91 -9.69
C MET A 91 -20.55 -17.97 -8.18
N SER A 92 -21.82 -17.89 -7.75
CA SER A 92 -22.22 -17.88 -6.33
C SER A 92 -22.38 -19.27 -5.73
N GLN A 93 -22.60 -20.30 -6.55
CA GLN A 93 -22.96 -21.65 -6.08
C GLN A 93 -21.78 -22.49 -5.63
N ASN A 94 -20.56 -22.18 -6.08
CA ASN A 94 -19.37 -22.98 -5.79
C ASN A 94 -18.11 -22.12 -5.68
N ALA A 95 -17.77 -21.74 -4.44
CA ALA A 95 -16.61 -20.90 -4.14
C ALA A 95 -15.27 -21.50 -4.59
N GLU A 96 -15.13 -22.82 -4.53
CA GLU A 96 -13.91 -23.52 -4.96
C GLU A 96 -13.76 -23.44 -6.49
N LEU A 97 -14.81 -23.75 -7.24
CA LEU A 97 -14.84 -23.61 -8.69
C LEU A 97 -14.58 -22.15 -9.10
N THR A 98 -15.21 -21.20 -8.42
CA THR A 98 -14.98 -19.76 -8.65
C THR A 98 -13.51 -19.40 -8.44
N SER A 99 -12.88 -19.88 -7.38
CA SER A 99 -11.46 -19.64 -7.11
C SER A 99 -10.56 -20.25 -8.20
N ARG A 100 -10.85 -21.48 -8.63
CA ARG A 100 -10.13 -22.16 -9.74
C ARG A 100 -10.27 -21.39 -11.07
N LEU A 101 -11.48 -20.91 -11.38
CA LEU A 101 -11.75 -20.11 -12.57
C LEU A 101 -11.05 -18.75 -12.53
N LEU A 102 -11.02 -18.08 -11.37
CA LEU A 102 -10.28 -16.84 -11.20
C LEU A 102 -8.78 -17.04 -11.41
N ALA A 103 -8.21 -18.12 -10.85
CA ALA A 103 -6.81 -18.50 -11.09
C ALA A 103 -6.51 -18.71 -12.58
N PHE A 104 -7.44 -19.35 -13.31
CA PHE A 104 -7.33 -19.46 -14.78
C PHE A 104 -7.34 -18.11 -15.48
N THR A 105 -8.10 -17.12 -15.02
CA THR A 105 -8.09 -15.79 -15.64
C THR A 105 -6.78 -15.02 -15.46
N THR A 106 -5.94 -15.42 -14.49
CA THR A 106 -4.73 -14.68 -14.11
C THR A 106 -3.44 -15.48 -14.22
N PHE A 107 -3.47 -16.73 -14.68
CA PHE A 107 -2.26 -17.56 -14.75
C PHE A 107 -1.13 -17.00 -15.64
N PRO A 108 -1.40 -16.28 -16.76
CA PRO A 108 -0.30 -15.75 -17.56
C PRO A 108 0.48 -14.69 -16.79
N GLN A 109 1.76 -14.92 -16.50
CA GLN A 109 2.60 -13.93 -15.79
C GLN A 109 3.19 -12.87 -16.73
N GLN A 110 3.20 -13.14 -18.04
CA GLN A 110 3.58 -12.19 -19.09
C GLN A 110 2.52 -12.11 -20.20
N SER A 111 2.64 -11.12 -21.10
CA SER A 111 1.74 -11.01 -22.26
C SER A 111 1.84 -12.25 -23.16
N LEU A 112 0.69 -12.74 -23.62
CA LEU A 112 0.62 -13.77 -24.64
C LEU A 112 0.91 -13.14 -26.01
N THR A 113 1.58 -13.89 -26.88
CA THR A 113 1.96 -13.44 -28.22
C THR A 113 1.54 -14.44 -29.28
N ALA A 114 1.53 -14.02 -30.54
CA ALA A 114 1.19 -14.89 -31.65
C ALA A 114 2.04 -16.17 -31.61
N GLY A 115 1.40 -17.33 -31.78
CA GLY A 115 2.03 -18.65 -31.68
C GLY A 115 1.83 -19.36 -30.34
N ASP A 116 1.60 -18.61 -29.25
CA ASP A 116 1.29 -19.21 -27.95
C ASP A 116 0.05 -20.10 -28.04
N GLU A 117 0.08 -21.22 -27.32
CA GLU A 117 -0.98 -22.20 -27.31
C GLU A 117 -1.46 -22.45 -25.88
N ILE A 118 -2.75 -22.23 -25.66
CA ILE A 118 -3.41 -22.62 -24.41
C ILE A 118 -4.29 -23.81 -24.69
N VAL A 119 -4.09 -24.89 -23.92
CA VAL A 119 -4.92 -26.10 -23.99
C VAL A 119 -5.66 -26.25 -22.69
N VAL A 120 -6.98 -26.33 -22.76
CA VAL A 120 -7.83 -26.72 -21.63
C VAL A 120 -8.42 -28.07 -21.99
N GLN A 121 -8.12 -29.11 -21.21
CA GLN A 121 -8.58 -30.46 -21.51
C GLN A 121 -9.21 -31.11 -20.29
N TYR A 122 -10.03 -32.11 -20.56
CA TYR A 122 -10.54 -33.01 -19.56
C TYR A 122 -10.32 -34.45 -19.99
N THR A 123 -9.88 -35.28 -19.04
CA THR A 123 -9.90 -36.73 -19.17
C THR A 123 -10.45 -37.34 -17.88
N PRO A 124 -11.17 -38.47 -17.94
CA PRO A 124 -11.62 -39.16 -16.72
C PRO A 124 -10.49 -39.55 -15.77
N ALA A 125 -9.29 -39.79 -16.29
CA ALA A 125 -8.12 -40.20 -15.51
C ALA A 125 -7.47 -39.04 -14.75
N ASN A 126 -7.34 -37.86 -15.38
CA ASN A 126 -6.59 -36.73 -14.81
C ASN A 126 -7.48 -35.58 -14.31
N GLY A 127 -8.78 -35.62 -14.60
CA GLY A 127 -9.67 -34.47 -14.38
C GLY A 127 -9.44 -33.37 -15.42
N SER A 128 -9.58 -32.13 -15.00
CA SER A 128 -9.40 -30.95 -15.85
C SER A 128 -7.97 -30.43 -15.76
N GLU A 129 -7.33 -30.19 -16.90
CA GLU A 129 -5.94 -29.72 -16.98
C GLU A 129 -5.85 -28.49 -17.89
N VAL A 130 -4.95 -27.57 -17.55
CA VAL A 130 -4.59 -26.41 -18.38
C VAL A 130 -3.12 -26.48 -18.72
N PHE A 131 -2.78 -26.25 -19.98
CA PHE A 131 -1.42 -26.16 -20.47
C PHE A 131 -1.20 -24.83 -21.19
N LEU A 132 0.01 -24.29 -21.06
CA LEU A 132 0.53 -23.21 -21.89
C LEU A 132 1.79 -23.72 -22.58
N ASN A 133 1.81 -23.66 -23.91
CA ASN A 133 2.94 -24.07 -24.74
C ASN A 133 3.45 -25.48 -24.45
N GLY A 134 2.53 -26.40 -24.13
CA GLY A 134 2.82 -27.80 -23.80
C GLY A 134 3.18 -28.06 -22.32
N GLU A 135 3.35 -27.02 -21.51
CA GLU A 135 3.63 -27.16 -20.08
C GLU A 135 2.36 -27.04 -19.24
N ARG A 136 2.19 -27.95 -18.27
CA ARG A 136 0.99 -27.97 -17.42
C ARG A 136 1.02 -26.83 -16.41
N VAL A 137 0.02 -25.96 -16.48
CA VAL A 137 -0.18 -24.83 -15.58
C VAL A 137 -0.90 -25.28 -14.31
N VAL A 138 -2.02 -25.98 -14.46
CA VAL A 138 -2.84 -26.48 -13.35
C VAL A 138 -3.51 -27.81 -13.70
N GLN A 139 -3.83 -28.57 -12.66
CA GLN A 139 -4.65 -29.77 -12.72
C GLN A 139 -5.68 -29.73 -11.58
N TYR A 140 -6.92 -30.04 -11.91
CA TYR A 140 -8.03 -30.08 -10.97
C TYR A 140 -8.81 -31.37 -11.14
N GLU A 141 -9.24 -31.96 -10.02
CA GLU A 141 -10.08 -33.14 -10.05
C GLU A 141 -11.46 -32.83 -10.66
N GLY A 142 -11.97 -33.81 -11.41
CA GLY A 142 -13.29 -33.74 -12.04
C GLY A 142 -13.39 -32.84 -13.27
N GLN A 143 -14.60 -32.74 -13.81
CA GLN A 143 -14.89 -32.05 -15.07
C GLN A 143 -15.51 -30.65 -14.89
N ALA A 144 -15.88 -30.27 -13.66
CA ALA A 144 -16.64 -29.04 -13.41
C ALA A 144 -15.92 -27.79 -13.93
N PHE A 145 -14.59 -27.73 -13.73
CA PHE A 145 -13.74 -26.64 -14.22
C PHE A 145 -13.71 -26.59 -15.75
N PHE A 146 -13.45 -27.72 -16.42
CA PHE A 146 -13.49 -27.78 -17.88
C PHE A 146 -14.86 -27.36 -18.44
N LYS A 147 -15.97 -27.87 -17.88
CA LYS A 147 -17.33 -27.51 -18.32
C LYS A 147 -17.59 -26.01 -18.19
N ALA A 148 -17.13 -25.40 -17.10
CA ALA A 148 -17.33 -23.96 -16.88
C ALA A 148 -16.61 -23.11 -17.93
N ILE A 149 -15.39 -23.49 -18.32
CA ILE A 149 -14.65 -22.84 -19.41
C ILE A 149 -15.31 -23.14 -20.75
N LEU A 150 -15.70 -24.39 -21.03
CA LEU A 150 -16.37 -24.78 -22.28
C LEU A 150 -17.68 -23.99 -22.51
N LYS A 151 -18.44 -23.73 -21.45
CA LYS A 151 -19.66 -22.90 -21.51
C LYS A 151 -19.40 -21.48 -22.00
N SER A 152 -18.20 -20.92 -21.87
CA SER A 152 -17.89 -19.62 -22.48
C SER A 152 -17.93 -19.66 -24.01
N TRP A 153 -17.60 -20.81 -24.62
CA TRP A 153 -17.58 -20.98 -26.08
C TRP A 153 -18.93 -21.35 -26.63
N ILE A 154 -19.61 -22.28 -25.95
CA ILE A 154 -20.81 -22.91 -26.48
C ILE A 154 -22.04 -22.72 -25.60
N GLY A 155 -22.00 -21.97 -24.50
CA GLY A 155 -23.12 -21.78 -23.56
C GLY A 155 -24.29 -20.95 -24.10
N ASP A 156 -25.07 -20.36 -23.19
CA ASP A 156 -26.25 -19.54 -23.54
C ASP A 156 -25.87 -18.16 -24.06
N VAL A 157 -24.75 -17.61 -23.59
CA VAL A 157 -24.22 -16.30 -24.01
C VAL A 157 -22.81 -16.50 -24.57
N PRO A 158 -22.67 -17.08 -25.78
CA PRO A 158 -21.37 -17.24 -26.42
C PRO A 158 -20.85 -15.89 -26.92
N HIS A 159 -19.53 -15.79 -27.04
CA HIS A 159 -18.79 -14.69 -27.67
C HIS A 159 -19.46 -14.08 -28.91
N SER A 160 -19.82 -14.93 -29.88
CA SER A 160 -20.70 -14.59 -30.99
C SER A 160 -21.43 -15.84 -31.47
N ARG A 161 -22.61 -15.67 -32.05
CA ARG A 161 -23.36 -16.78 -32.66
C ARG A 161 -22.57 -17.46 -33.77
N LEU A 162 -21.77 -16.69 -34.52
CA LEU A 162 -20.89 -17.22 -35.57
C LEU A 162 -19.82 -18.13 -34.97
N TYR A 163 -19.12 -17.67 -33.94
CA TYR A 163 -18.08 -18.44 -33.25
C TYR A 163 -18.64 -19.76 -32.72
N GLN A 164 -19.74 -19.71 -31.98
CA GLN A 164 -20.42 -20.90 -31.46
C GLN A 164 -20.79 -21.88 -32.59
N SER A 165 -21.43 -21.39 -33.66
CA SER A 165 -21.86 -22.26 -34.78
C SER A 165 -20.70 -23.01 -35.44
N GLN A 166 -19.53 -22.36 -35.55
CA GLN A 166 -18.33 -22.94 -36.16
C GLN A 166 -17.62 -23.92 -35.22
N ILE A 167 -17.63 -23.65 -33.91
CA ILE A 167 -17.11 -24.55 -32.87
C ILE A 167 -17.98 -25.82 -32.72
N LEU A 168 -19.30 -25.71 -32.88
CA LEU A 168 -20.22 -26.85 -32.90
C LEU A 168 -20.14 -27.68 -34.20
N GLY A 169 -19.40 -27.20 -35.21
CA GLY A 169 -19.20 -27.95 -36.45
C GLY A 169 -20.40 -27.98 -37.41
N ASN A 170 -21.32 -27.00 -37.32
CA ASN A 170 -22.49 -26.96 -38.20
C ASN A 170 -22.10 -26.78 -39.68
N ARG A 171 -22.56 -27.71 -40.53
CA ARG A 171 -21.93 -28.19 -41.78
C ARG A 171 -22.05 -27.27 -43.00
N THR A 172 -22.58 -26.07 -42.89
CA THR A 172 -23.03 -25.31 -44.07
C THR A 172 -21.92 -24.58 -44.84
N ASP A 173 -20.68 -24.51 -44.33
CA ASP A 173 -19.58 -23.77 -45.00
C ASP A 173 -18.17 -24.27 -44.60
N VAL A 174 -18.05 -25.58 -44.31
CA VAL A 174 -17.02 -26.13 -43.42
C VAL A 174 -15.80 -26.71 -44.14
N GLY A 175 -15.84 -27.05 -45.42
CA GLY A 175 -14.70 -27.71 -46.10
C GLY A 175 -13.47 -26.82 -46.23
N THR A 176 -13.57 -25.76 -47.03
CA THR A 176 -12.45 -24.89 -47.40
C THR A 176 -11.99 -23.98 -46.26
N ARG A 177 -12.93 -23.41 -45.48
CA ARG A 177 -12.56 -22.50 -44.37
C ARG A 177 -11.84 -23.24 -43.24
N ARG A 178 -12.32 -24.43 -42.88
CA ARG A 178 -11.72 -25.25 -41.83
C ARG A 178 -10.29 -25.66 -42.17
N SER A 179 -10.03 -26.08 -43.41
CA SER A 179 -8.67 -26.45 -43.83
C SER A 179 -7.73 -25.24 -43.82
N VAL A 180 -8.21 -24.06 -44.24
CA VAL A 180 -7.45 -22.80 -44.15
C VAL A 180 -7.12 -22.47 -42.69
N LEU A 181 -8.09 -22.54 -41.78
CA LEU A 181 -7.85 -22.26 -40.35
C LEU A 181 -6.90 -23.28 -39.71
N GLN A 182 -7.02 -24.56 -40.04
CA GLN A 182 -6.07 -25.58 -39.57
C GLN A 182 -4.65 -25.29 -40.07
N THR A 183 -4.51 -24.90 -41.34
CA THR A 183 -3.21 -24.54 -41.92
C THR A 183 -2.62 -23.34 -41.17
N ARG A 184 -3.41 -22.27 -40.96
CA ARG A 184 -3.00 -21.10 -40.16
C ARG A 184 -2.54 -21.47 -38.75
N VAL A 185 -3.29 -22.35 -38.06
CA VAL A 185 -2.93 -22.81 -36.71
C VAL A 185 -1.61 -23.58 -36.71
N ASN A 186 -1.39 -24.44 -37.71
CA ASN A 186 -0.17 -25.24 -37.85
C ASN A 186 1.06 -24.37 -38.19
N GLU A 187 0.87 -23.27 -38.94
CA GLU A 187 1.94 -22.32 -39.28
C GLU A 187 2.36 -21.44 -38.10
N LEU A 188 1.47 -21.24 -37.12
CA LEU A 188 1.77 -20.49 -35.89
C LEU A 188 2.61 -21.33 -34.93
N ALA A 189 3.91 -21.46 -35.18
CA ALA A 189 4.80 -22.16 -34.26
C ALA A 189 4.95 -21.40 -32.92
N ILE A 190 5.10 -22.15 -31.82
CA ILE A 190 5.50 -21.58 -30.53
C ILE A 190 6.96 -21.13 -30.68
N ALA A 191 7.24 -19.87 -30.37
CA ALA A 191 8.59 -19.33 -30.45
C ALA A 191 9.53 -20.05 -29.46
N PRO A 192 10.81 -20.29 -29.82
CA PRO A 192 11.73 -21.06 -28.96
C PRO A 192 11.93 -20.49 -27.55
N ASP A 193 11.96 -19.17 -27.42
CA ASP A 193 12.07 -18.44 -26.14
C ASP A 193 10.79 -18.51 -25.28
N ARG A 194 9.70 -19.01 -25.87
CA ARG A 194 8.40 -19.19 -25.22
C ARG A 194 8.13 -20.65 -24.86
N GLN A 195 9.08 -21.54 -25.10
CA GLN A 195 9.10 -22.87 -24.50
C GLN A 195 9.67 -22.75 -23.08
N GLY A 196 9.10 -23.47 -22.11
CA GLY A 196 9.61 -23.41 -20.74
C GLY A 196 9.12 -22.20 -19.92
N LEU A 197 8.09 -21.48 -20.36
CA LEU A 197 7.58 -20.32 -19.62
C LEU A 197 7.02 -20.72 -18.26
N VAL A 198 6.23 -21.79 -18.20
CA VAL A 198 5.55 -22.19 -16.97
C VAL A 198 6.56 -22.71 -15.97
N SER A 199 7.47 -23.58 -16.40
CA SER A 199 8.56 -24.06 -15.53
C SER A 199 9.47 -22.91 -15.08
N GLY A 200 9.77 -21.94 -15.96
CA GLY A 200 10.53 -20.75 -15.59
C GLY A 200 9.83 -19.90 -14.51
N TRP A 201 8.51 -19.73 -14.62
CA TRP A 201 7.72 -19.04 -13.60
C TRP A 201 7.72 -19.77 -12.26
N GLN A 202 7.53 -21.10 -12.28
CA GLN A 202 7.54 -21.93 -11.08
C GLN A 202 8.92 -21.90 -10.39
N ALA A 203 10.00 -21.99 -11.15
CA ALA A 203 11.36 -21.90 -10.61
C ALA A 203 11.65 -20.52 -10.01
N ALA A 204 11.17 -19.44 -10.63
CA ALA A 204 11.32 -18.09 -10.09
C ALA A 204 10.53 -17.90 -8.78
N GLU A 205 9.32 -18.45 -8.70
CA GLU A 205 8.49 -18.42 -7.49
C GLU A 205 9.13 -19.21 -6.35
N GLU A 206 9.65 -20.40 -6.63
CA GLU A 206 10.36 -21.23 -5.64
C GLU A 206 11.64 -20.54 -5.15
N ALA A 207 12.43 -19.97 -6.04
CA ALA A 207 13.63 -19.21 -5.68
C ALA A 207 13.29 -17.99 -4.80
N ALA A 208 12.24 -17.24 -5.15
CA ALA A 208 11.78 -16.10 -4.34
C ALA A 208 11.32 -16.53 -2.95
N ARG A 209 10.64 -17.69 -2.84
CA ARG A 209 10.21 -18.25 -1.56
C ARG A 209 11.39 -18.65 -0.69
N LEU A 210 12.38 -19.35 -1.25
CA LEU A 210 13.59 -19.74 -0.53
C LEU A 210 14.37 -18.52 -0.05
N ALA A 211 14.54 -17.50 -0.90
CA ALA A 211 15.21 -16.25 -0.54
C ALA A 211 14.48 -15.51 0.60
N LEU A 212 13.15 -15.51 0.61
CA LEU A 212 12.36 -14.93 1.69
C LEU A 212 12.54 -15.70 3.01
N GLU A 213 12.61 -17.03 2.95
CA GLU A 213 12.84 -17.88 4.12
C GLU A 213 14.24 -17.64 4.70
N GLU A 214 15.27 -17.60 3.85
CA GLU A 214 16.64 -17.26 4.24
C GLU A 214 16.72 -15.87 4.87
N ALA A 215 16.09 -14.85 4.27
CA ALA A 215 16.07 -13.50 4.82
C ALA A 215 15.40 -13.44 6.20
N ARG A 216 14.31 -14.19 6.41
CA ARG A 216 13.65 -14.30 7.72
C ARG A 216 14.55 -14.99 8.75
N GLU A 217 15.28 -16.03 8.35
CA GLU A 217 16.24 -16.68 9.23
C GLU A 217 17.40 -15.76 9.61
N GLU A 218 17.94 -15.00 8.66
CA GLU A 218 19.01 -14.03 8.90
C GLU A 218 18.55 -12.93 9.86
N GLU A 219 17.33 -12.41 9.67
CA GLU A 219 16.74 -11.43 10.57
C GLU A 219 16.55 -11.99 11.98
N ARG A 220 16.09 -13.23 12.11
CA ARG A 220 15.99 -13.92 13.41
C ARG A 220 17.37 -14.02 14.08
N ARG A 221 18.39 -14.50 13.36
CA ARG A 221 19.76 -14.61 13.89
C ARG A 221 20.33 -13.24 14.28
N ARG A 222 19.98 -12.19 13.54
CA ARG A 222 20.38 -10.82 13.87
C ARG A 222 19.73 -10.33 15.17
N ARG A 223 18.42 -10.53 15.33
CA ARG A 223 17.69 -10.15 16.55
C ARG A 223 18.21 -10.89 17.78
N GLU A 224 18.52 -12.19 17.65
CA GLU A 224 19.12 -12.98 18.74
C GLU A 224 20.48 -12.42 19.17
N ARG A 225 21.36 -12.06 18.22
CA ARG A 225 22.65 -11.41 18.53
C ARG A 225 22.47 -10.06 19.21
N GLU A 226 21.58 -9.20 18.70
CA GLU A 226 21.30 -7.90 19.29
C GLU A 226 20.73 -8.03 20.72
N GLU A 227 19.90 -9.04 20.99
CA GLU A 227 19.38 -9.32 22.33
C GLU A 227 20.47 -9.87 23.28
N GLU A 228 21.37 -10.71 22.79
CA GLU A 228 22.51 -11.19 23.56
C GLU A 228 23.47 -10.05 23.91
N GLU A 229 23.81 -9.19 22.95
CA GLU A 229 24.62 -7.98 23.17
C GLU A 229 23.98 -7.05 24.21
N ARG A 230 22.66 -6.84 24.14
CA ARG A 230 21.92 -6.06 25.14
C ARG A 230 22.00 -6.67 26.54
N ARG A 231 21.83 -8.00 26.65
CA ARG A 231 21.95 -8.71 27.93
C ARG A 231 23.35 -8.59 28.52
N GLN A 232 24.39 -8.70 27.69
CA GLN A 232 25.78 -8.51 28.13
C GLN A 232 26.03 -7.07 28.60
N ALA A 233 25.57 -6.06 27.85
CA ALA A 233 25.72 -4.65 28.22
C ALA A 233 24.98 -4.30 29.51
N GLU A 234 23.78 -4.86 29.73
CA GLU A 234 23.04 -4.66 30.97
C GLU A 234 23.74 -5.31 32.17
N ALA A 235 24.25 -6.53 32.00
CA ALA A 235 25.02 -7.21 33.04
C ALA A 235 26.31 -6.45 33.41
N GLU A 236 27.00 -5.87 32.42
CA GLU A 236 28.18 -5.03 32.64
C GLU A 236 27.83 -3.74 33.40
N ARG A 237 26.75 -3.05 33.01
CA ARG A 237 26.25 -1.87 33.72
C ARG A 237 25.94 -2.17 35.19
N GLN A 238 25.25 -3.29 35.46
CA GLN A 238 24.93 -3.70 36.82
C GLN A 238 26.21 -3.98 37.65
N ARG A 239 27.23 -4.59 37.05
CA ARG A 239 28.52 -4.80 37.72
C ARG A 239 29.21 -3.48 38.08
N LEU A 240 29.26 -2.53 37.15
CA LEU A 240 29.85 -1.21 37.38
C LEU A 240 29.10 -0.42 38.46
N GLU A 241 27.77 -0.51 38.48
CA GLU A 241 26.95 0.13 39.52
C GLU A 241 27.19 -0.46 40.91
N GLN A 242 27.27 -1.79 41.01
CA GLN A 242 27.62 -2.47 42.27
C GLN A 242 29.01 -2.08 42.76
N GLU A 243 29.99 -1.95 41.86
CA GLU A 243 31.34 -1.52 42.22
C GLU A 243 31.36 -0.07 42.72
N ARG A 244 30.60 0.82 42.07
CA ARG A 244 30.42 2.22 42.50
C ARG A 244 29.79 2.32 43.89
N GLN A 245 28.76 1.51 44.18
CA GLN A 245 28.13 1.49 45.51
C GLN A 245 29.12 1.08 46.61
N ARG A 246 29.92 0.02 46.38
CA ARG A 246 30.95 -0.39 47.35
C ARG A 246 31.98 0.72 47.61
N GLN A 247 32.38 1.46 46.58
CA GLN A 247 33.30 2.59 46.72
C GLN A 247 32.71 3.71 47.59
N LEU A 248 31.42 4.03 47.41
CA LEU A 248 30.73 5.05 48.20
C LEU A 248 30.60 4.64 49.67
N GLU A 249 30.22 3.39 49.95
CA GLU A 249 30.14 2.87 51.33
C GLU A 249 31.48 2.96 52.06
N LEU A 250 32.57 2.59 51.37
CA LEU A 250 33.93 2.69 51.91
C LEU A 250 34.34 4.15 52.21
N ALA A 251 33.94 5.10 51.36
CA ALA A 251 34.24 6.52 51.53
C ALA A 251 33.45 7.12 52.71
N GLU A 252 32.18 6.75 52.87
CA GLU A 252 31.34 7.20 53.99
C GLU A 252 31.87 6.69 55.34
N GLN A 253 32.34 5.44 55.38
CA GLN A 253 32.97 4.86 56.57
C GLN A 253 34.19 5.69 57.01
N ARG A 254 35.09 6.03 56.08
CA ARG A 254 36.27 6.88 56.36
C ARG A 254 35.89 8.27 56.86
N ARG A 255 34.80 8.85 56.33
CA ARG A 255 34.31 10.16 56.76
C ARG A 255 33.83 10.15 58.21
N ARG A 256 33.08 9.12 58.61
CA ARG A 256 32.59 8.96 59.99
C ARG A 256 33.74 8.81 60.99
N GLU A 257 34.78 8.06 60.62
CA GLU A 257 36.01 7.94 61.43
C GLU A 257 36.72 9.30 61.61
N ALA A 258 36.77 10.12 60.56
CA ALA A 258 37.36 11.46 60.63
C ALA A 258 36.52 12.46 61.45
N GLU A 259 35.19 12.40 61.39
CA GLU A 259 34.30 13.23 62.22
C GLU A 259 34.40 12.89 63.71
N GLN A 260 34.50 11.60 64.06
CA GLN A 260 34.73 11.19 65.46
C GLN A 260 36.08 11.68 66.02
N ALA A 261 37.10 11.79 65.16
CA ALA A 261 38.39 12.37 65.54
C ALA A 261 38.32 13.88 65.77
N ARG A 262 37.46 14.60 65.01
CA ARG A 262 37.22 16.03 65.18
C ARG A 262 36.41 16.37 66.43
N GLN A 263 35.38 15.58 66.75
CA GLN A 263 34.53 15.80 67.93
C GLN A 263 35.33 15.74 69.25
N LYS A 264 36.41 14.97 69.30
CA LYS A 264 37.33 14.95 70.45
C LYS A 264 38.23 16.19 70.57
N ALA A 265 38.33 16.98 69.49
CA ALA A 265 39.16 18.17 69.44
C ALA A 265 38.38 19.47 69.71
N GLU A 266 37.04 19.43 69.70
CA GLU A 266 36.16 20.61 69.81
C GLU A 266 35.60 20.84 71.23
N GLU A 267 36.02 20.08 72.25
CA GLU A 267 35.53 20.14 73.64
C GLU A 267 36.15 21.27 74.52
N SER A 268 36.82 22.28 73.95
CA SER A 268 37.48 23.36 74.72
C SER A 268 37.08 24.79 74.31
N GLU A 269 36.35 25.42 75.24
CA GLU A 269 36.21 26.86 75.57
C GLU A 269 35.31 27.77 74.69
N GLU A 270 34.31 28.36 75.36
CA GLU A 270 33.45 29.50 74.98
C GLU A 270 33.88 30.75 75.79
N ASP A 271 34.03 31.92 75.15
CA ASP A 271 34.16 33.22 75.83
C ASP A 271 33.62 34.38 74.96
N SER A 272 33.39 35.54 75.59
CA SER A 272 32.48 36.65 75.26
C SER A 272 32.56 37.36 73.88
N GLU A 273 33.16 36.75 72.85
CA GLU A 273 32.94 37.08 71.43
C GLU A 273 31.57 36.58 70.93
N GLU A 274 30.93 35.64 71.63
CA GLU A 274 29.71 34.92 71.23
C GLU A 274 28.52 35.80 70.87
N VAL A 275 28.32 36.95 71.52
CA VAL A 275 27.19 37.84 71.22
C VAL A 275 27.43 38.60 69.93
N GLN A 276 28.69 38.95 69.65
CA GLN A 276 29.10 39.67 68.44
C GLN A 276 29.23 38.69 67.26
N GLN A 277 29.70 37.48 67.54
CA GLN A 277 29.62 36.33 66.65
C GLN A 277 28.18 35.91 66.41
N ALA A 278 27.26 35.97 67.38
CA ALA A 278 25.84 35.65 67.18
C ALA A 278 25.14 36.64 66.25
N LEU A 279 25.51 37.94 66.32
CA LEU A 279 24.98 38.95 65.40
C LEU A 279 25.55 38.79 63.98
N LEU A 280 26.85 38.53 63.84
CA LEU A 280 27.47 38.20 62.55
C LEU A 280 26.94 36.86 62.01
N ALA A 281 26.70 35.87 62.87
CA ALA A 281 26.11 34.59 62.53
C ALA A 281 24.64 34.74 62.13
N GLN A 282 23.90 35.68 62.72
CA GLN A 282 22.54 36.02 62.28
C GLN A 282 22.56 36.68 60.89
N GLN A 283 23.47 37.63 60.63
CA GLN A 283 23.62 38.22 59.29
C GLN A 283 24.12 37.22 58.24
N GLU A 284 25.04 36.33 58.60
CA GLU A 284 25.45 35.22 57.74
C GLU A 284 24.31 34.22 57.53
N ALA A 285 23.53 33.91 58.56
CA ALA A 285 22.36 33.05 58.44
C ALA A 285 21.30 33.66 57.52
N GLU A 286 21.05 34.98 57.60
CA GLU A 286 20.16 35.70 56.69
C GLU A 286 20.72 35.74 55.26
N ARG A 287 22.02 35.96 55.06
CA ARG A 287 22.65 35.87 53.73
C ARG A 287 22.55 34.46 53.14
N ARG A 288 22.86 33.44 53.93
CA ARG A 288 22.74 32.02 53.52
C ARG A 288 21.29 31.65 53.23
N ALA A 289 20.34 32.13 54.03
CA ALA A 289 18.91 31.94 53.78
C ALA A 289 18.46 32.64 52.48
N ALA A 290 18.94 33.86 52.22
CA ALA A 290 18.66 34.58 50.97
C ALA A 290 19.31 33.92 49.75
N GLU A 291 20.52 33.35 49.89
CA GLU A 291 21.22 32.61 48.85
C GLU A 291 20.49 31.29 48.53
N LEU A 292 20.10 30.52 49.56
CA LEU A 292 19.28 29.32 49.43
C LEU A 292 17.92 29.63 48.78
N ALA A 293 17.27 30.74 49.15
CA ALA A 293 16.01 31.16 48.54
C ALA A 293 16.18 31.54 47.06
N ARG A 294 17.29 32.21 46.69
CA ARG A 294 17.62 32.49 45.28
C ARG A 294 17.93 31.22 44.50
N GLU A 295 18.65 30.28 45.10
CA GLU A 295 18.97 28.99 44.48
C GLU A 295 17.70 28.14 44.29
N GLN A 296 16.81 28.11 45.26
CA GLN A 296 15.49 27.46 45.14
C GLN A 296 14.62 28.11 44.07
N ALA A 297 14.57 29.45 44.02
CA ALA A 297 13.82 30.16 42.98
C ALA A 297 14.42 29.91 41.59
N ALA A 298 15.75 29.83 41.46
CA ALA A 298 16.43 29.47 40.21
C ALA A 298 16.11 28.03 39.80
N ARG A 299 16.18 27.07 40.72
CA ARG A 299 15.81 25.66 40.48
C ARG A 299 14.33 25.52 40.09
N GLN A 300 13.43 26.25 40.73
CA GLN A 300 12.00 26.24 40.37
C GLN A 300 11.76 26.80 38.96
N ARG A 301 12.43 27.90 38.59
CA ARG A 301 12.37 28.45 37.23
C ARG A 301 12.95 27.48 36.20
N GLU A 302 14.06 26.82 36.54
CA GLU A 302 14.68 25.82 35.68
C GLU A 302 13.78 24.59 35.50
N GLN A 303 13.13 24.12 36.57
CA GLN A 303 12.15 23.03 36.52
C GLN A 303 10.93 23.42 35.68
N GLN A 304 10.37 24.63 35.86
CA GLN A 304 9.27 25.12 35.03
C GLN A 304 9.69 25.24 33.56
N ALA A 305 10.87 25.78 33.27
CA ALA A 305 11.39 25.88 31.92
C ALA A 305 11.64 24.50 31.29
N ALA A 306 12.14 23.52 32.04
CA ALA A 306 12.33 22.15 31.59
C ALA A 306 10.99 21.45 31.31
N GLN A 307 9.98 21.70 32.14
CA GLN A 307 8.63 21.18 31.97
C GLN A 307 7.97 21.78 30.70
N LEU A 308 8.06 23.09 30.50
CA LEU A 308 7.59 23.77 29.30
C LEU A 308 8.29 23.26 28.04
N ARG A 309 9.62 23.04 28.08
CA ARG A 309 10.36 22.45 26.95
C ARG A 309 9.86 21.05 26.61
N THR A 310 9.61 20.22 27.62
CA THR A 310 9.07 18.86 27.43
C THR A 310 7.68 18.91 26.79
N GLN A 311 6.81 19.78 27.30
CA GLN A 311 5.47 19.99 26.76
C GLN A 311 5.51 20.51 25.31
N ALA A 312 6.40 21.46 25.01
CA ALA A 312 6.58 21.99 23.65
C ALA A 312 7.03 20.89 22.67
N GLN A 313 7.94 20.00 23.09
CA GLN A 313 8.39 18.87 22.28
C GLN A 313 7.27 17.87 22.02
N GLN A 314 6.47 17.54 23.04
CA GLN A 314 5.32 16.65 22.90
C GLN A 314 4.28 17.26 21.95
N TYR A 315 3.94 18.53 22.13
CA TYR A 315 3.03 19.23 21.25
C TYR A 315 3.51 19.26 19.80
N ALA A 316 4.80 19.52 19.57
CA ALA A 316 5.38 19.51 18.22
C ALA A 316 5.30 18.12 17.56
N LEU A 317 5.52 17.05 18.33
CA LEU A 317 5.34 15.66 17.84
C LEU A 317 3.89 15.39 17.45
N ASP A 318 2.94 15.76 18.32
CA ASP A 318 1.52 15.52 18.08
C ASP A 318 0.99 16.34 16.91
N LEU A 319 1.42 17.60 16.78
CA LEU A 319 1.06 18.46 15.65
C LEU A 319 1.59 17.87 14.34
N TYR A 320 2.84 17.42 14.32
CA TYR A 320 3.42 16.81 13.13
C TYR A 320 2.75 15.48 12.77
N ARG A 321 2.39 14.64 13.76
CA ARG A 321 1.57 13.43 13.53
C ARG A 321 0.24 13.78 12.89
N TRP A 322 -0.43 14.79 13.41
CA TRP A 322 -1.70 15.26 12.86
C TRP A 322 -1.56 15.73 11.41
N GLU A 323 -0.51 16.47 11.07
CA GLU A 323 -0.25 16.88 9.68
C GLU A 323 -0.09 15.67 8.76
N VAL A 324 0.67 14.66 9.18
CA VAL A 324 0.84 13.40 8.44
C VAL A 324 -0.50 12.68 8.26
N LEU A 325 -1.30 12.56 9.32
CA LEU A 325 -2.64 11.96 9.26
C LEU A 325 -3.51 12.69 8.23
N ARG A 326 -3.59 14.01 8.33
CA ARG A 326 -4.35 14.85 7.39
C ARG A 326 -3.94 14.61 5.94
N ASP A 327 -2.63 14.55 5.67
CA ASP A 327 -2.12 14.38 4.31
C ASP A 327 -2.43 12.99 3.74
N VAL A 328 -2.43 11.95 4.59
CA VAL A 328 -2.86 10.59 4.20
C VAL A 328 -4.36 10.55 3.93
N TYR A 329 -5.19 11.06 4.84
CA TYR A 329 -6.65 11.04 4.71
C TYR A 329 -7.14 11.70 3.43
N LYS A 330 -6.53 12.84 3.04
CA LYS A 330 -6.83 13.54 1.78
C LYS A 330 -6.57 12.70 0.52
N ARG A 331 -5.77 11.64 0.62
CA ARG A 331 -5.34 10.79 -0.51
C ARG A 331 -5.94 9.39 -0.47
N VAL A 332 -6.75 9.07 0.53
CA VAL A 332 -7.50 7.81 0.57
C VAL A 332 -8.69 7.93 -0.37
N SER A 333 -8.81 6.99 -1.31
CA SER A 333 -9.93 6.91 -2.24
C SER A 333 -10.57 5.54 -2.13
N TYR A 334 -11.89 5.47 -1.94
CA TYR A 334 -12.55 4.18 -1.78
C TYR A 334 -12.42 3.36 -3.09
N PRO A 335 -11.78 2.18 -3.08
CA PRO A 335 -11.60 1.40 -4.31
C PRO A 335 -12.92 0.96 -4.93
N GLU A 336 -13.10 1.19 -6.23
CA GLU A 336 -14.32 0.82 -6.98
C GLU A 336 -14.72 -0.65 -6.79
N TRP A 337 -13.74 -1.55 -6.79
CA TRP A 337 -13.98 -2.98 -6.56
C TRP A 337 -14.45 -3.27 -5.13
N ALA A 338 -13.88 -2.59 -4.14
CA ALA A 338 -14.33 -2.75 -2.76
C ALA A 338 -15.79 -2.26 -2.60
N ARG A 339 -16.19 -1.19 -3.32
CA ARG A 339 -17.59 -0.74 -3.39
C ARG A 339 -18.49 -1.80 -4.01
N GLN A 340 -18.10 -2.37 -5.15
CA GLN A 340 -18.87 -3.41 -5.85
C GLN A 340 -19.07 -4.68 -5.02
N PHE A 341 -18.11 -5.01 -4.15
CA PHE A 341 -18.20 -6.16 -3.24
C PHE A 341 -18.74 -5.80 -1.85
N ASN A 342 -19.26 -4.57 -1.65
CA ASN A 342 -19.78 -4.08 -0.37
C ASN A 342 -18.81 -4.28 0.81
N GLN A 343 -17.52 -4.04 0.61
CA GLN A 343 -16.49 -4.22 1.64
C GLN A 343 -16.32 -2.96 2.49
N GLU A 344 -16.70 -3.01 3.76
CA GLU A 344 -16.57 -1.92 4.73
C GLU A 344 -15.72 -2.36 5.94
N GLY A 345 -15.21 -1.39 6.70
CA GLY A 345 -14.54 -1.66 7.97
C GLY A 345 -13.43 -0.67 8.32
N VAL A 346 -12.95 -0.77 9.56
CA VAL A 346 -11.83 0.02 10.08
C VAL A 346 -10.53 -0.68 9.79
N ILE A 347 -9.62 0.01 9.09
CA ILE A 347 -8.29 -0.47 8.73
C ILE A 347 -7.25 0.42 9.43
N SER A 348 -6.34 -0.22 10.15
CA SER A 348 -5.21 0.47 10.81
C SER A 348 -3.92 0.18 10.07
N ILE A 349 -3.21 1.20 9.60
CA ILE A 349 -1.87 1.07 9.03
C ILE A 349 -0.84 1.74 9.93
N GLU A 350 0.31 1.09 10.09
CA GLU A 350 1.44 1.60 10.87
C GLU A 350 2.67 1.73 9.98
N PHE A 351 3.31 2.89 9.97
CA PHE A 351 4.49 3.17 9.17
C PHE A 351 5.47 4.11 9.87
N VAL A 352 6.70 4.19 9.34
CA VAL A 352 7.79 4.98 9.90
C VAL A 352 8.19 6.08 8.94
N VAL A 353 8.24 7.32 9.44
CA VAL A 353 8.67 8.52 8.71
C VAL A 353 10.03 8.97 9.24
N GLY A 354 10.96 9.31 8.35
CA GLY A 354 12.28 9.83 8.71
C GLY A 354 12.28 11.35 8.90
N SER A 355 13.36 11.89 9.49
CA SER A 355 13.46 13.32 9.81
C SER A 355 13.42 14.28 8.61
N GLN A 356 13.64 13.81 7.39
CA GLN A 356 13.49 14.60 6.15
C GLN A 356 12.09 14.42 5.53
N GLY A 357 11.17 13.75 6.24
CA GLY A 357 9.81 13.45 5.76
C GLY A 357 9.72 12.24 4.83
N GLN A 358 10.80 11.50 4.62
CA GLN A 358 10.79 10.30 3.78
C GLN A 358 10.06 9.14 4.47
N LEU A 359 9.28 8.38 3.70
CA LEU A 359 8.70 7.13 4.17
C LEU A 359 9.80 6.06 4.25
N LEU A 360 10.13 5.61 5.46
CA LEU A 360 11.14 4.58 5.70
C LEU A 360 10.59 3.17 5.53
N GLY A 361 9.29 2.99 5.73
CA GLY A 361 8.59 1.72 5.47
C GLY A 361 7.27 1.60 6.22
N VAL A 362 6.45 0.65 5.78
CA VAL A 362 5.20 0.25 6.45
C VAL A 362 5.48 -0.95 7.34
N THR A 363 5.25 -0.82 8.64
CA THR A 363 5.56 -1.82 9.67
C THR A 363 4.38 -2.73 10.00
N GLY A 364 3.14 -2.27 9.81
CA GLY A 364 1.96 -3.04 10.20
C GLY A 364 0.72 -2.65 9.40
N LEU A 365 -0.19 -3.61 9.23
CA LEU A 365 -1.51 -3.42 8.64
C LEU A 365 -2.48 -4.35 9.39
N GLN A 366 -3.58 -3.79 9.89
CA GLN A 366 -4.62 -4.53 10.61
C GLN A 366 -6.01 -4.23 10.00
N PRO A 367 -6.83 -5.27 9.75
CA PRO A 367 -6.48 -6.68 9.83
C PRO A 367 -5.41 -7.05 8.78
N ALA A 368 -4.62 -8.09 9.05
CA ALA A 368 -3.50 -8.48 8.17
C ALA A 368 -3.95 -8.87 6.74
N ASP A 369 -5.20 -9.29 6.60
CA ASP A 369 -5.88 -9.67 5.35
C ASP A 369 -6.86 -8.60 4.85
N ALA A 370 -6.63 -7.32 5.17
CA ALA A 370 -7.46 -6.17 4.77
C ALA A 370 -7.68 -5.99 3.25
N GLY A 371 -7.16 -6.88 2.39
CA GLY A 371 -7.51 -6.99 0.99
C GLY A 371 -7.34 -5.69 0.21
N LEU A 372 -8.41 -5.29 -0.49
CA LEU A 372 -8.43 -4.07 -1.32
C LEU A 372 -8.37 -2.79 -0.48
N LEU A 373 -9.03 -2.77 0.69
CA LEU A 373 -9.06 -1.60 1.57
C LEU A 373 -7.69 -1.34 2.21
N GLY A 374 -7.01 -2.40 2.63
CA GLY A 374 -5.65 -2.32 3.16
C GLY A 374 -4.61 -1.93 2.10
N GLN A 375 -4.79 -2.40 0.86
CA GLN A 375 -3.95 -1.98 -0.26
C GLN A 375 -4.12 -0.49 -0.54
N GLU A 376 -5.36 0.01 -0.57
CA GLU A 376 -5.63 1.42 -0.79
C GLU A 376 -5.01 2.32 0.28
N LEU A 377 -5.12 1.95 1.54
CA LEU A 377 -4.53 2.74 2.62
C LEU A 377 -2.99 2.78 2.51
N ARG A 378 -2.37 1.69 2.08
CA ARG A 378 -0.94 1.64 1.76
C ARG A 378 -0.59 2.53 0.57
N ASP A 379 -1.40 2.51 -0.48
CA ASP A 379 -1.19 3.34 -1.66
C ASP A 379 -1.39 4.83 -1.34
N ALA A 380 -2.34 5.18 -0.48
CA ALA A 380 -2.55 6.53 0.02
C ALA A 380 -1.34 7.06 0.81
N VAL A 381 -0.75 6.24 1.69
CA VAL A 381 0.50 6.58 2.40
C VAL A 381 1.65 6.79 1.43
N ASN A 382 1.80 5.92 0.42
CA ASN A 382 2.83 6.06 -0.61
C ASN A 382 2.63 7.34 -1.46
N ARG A 383 1.38 7.71 -1.77
CA ARG A 383 1.05 8.95 -2.49
C ARG A 383 1.22 10.20 -1.63
N ALA A 384 1.13 10.06 -0.30
CA ALA A 384 1.35 11.16 0.64
C ALA A 384 2.84 11.44 0.87
N ALA A 385 3.69 10.43 0.70
CA ALA A 385 5.13 10.58 0.79
C ALA A 385 5.71 11.31 -0.45
N PRO A 386 6.77 12.13 -0.29
CA PRO A 386 7.41 12.49 0.96
C PRO A 386 6.61 13.52 1.77
N PHE A 387 6.60 13.35 3.10
CA PHE A 387 6.00 14.28 4.05
C PHE A 387 6.92 15.50 4.28
N LYS A 388 6.44 16.49 5.05
CA LYS A 388 7.26 17.62 5.48
C LYS A 388 8.42 17.14 6.38
N PRO A 389 9.59 17.80 6.35
CA PRO A 389 10.68 17.49 7.29
C PRO A 389 10.28 17.79 8.74
N PHE A 390 10.93 17.13 9.68
CA PHE A 390 10.63 17.33 11.10
C PHE A 390 10.99 18.76 11.53
N PRO A 391 10.13 19.45 12.30
CA PRO A 391 10.47 20.73 12.88
C PRO A 391 11.68 20.61 13.82
N VAL A 392 12.44 21.70 13.96
CA VAL A 392 13.72 21.76 14.72
C VAL A 392 13.56 21.34 16.19
N GLN A 393 12.35 21.42 16.73
CA GLN A 393 11.96 21.02 18.07
C GLN A 393 11.99 19.50 18.26
N ILE A 394 11.90 18.70 17.18
CA ILE A 394 11.92 17.24 17.21
C ILE A 394 13.35 16.74 16.96
N ASN A 395 13.97 16.17 17.99
CA ASN A 395 15.33 15.62 17.90
C ASN A 395 15.37 14.17 17.39
N ASP A 396 14.22 13.52 17.21
CA ASP A 396 14.14 12.13 16.76
C ASP A 396 14.49 11.99 15.28
N LYS A 397 15.19 10.92 14.93
CA LYS A 397 15.58 10.63 13.53
C LYS A 397 14.45 10.02 12.70
N GLN A 398 13.50 9.39 13.36
CA GLN A 398 12.37 8.71 12.76
C GLN A 398 11.20 8.69 13.74
N MET A 399 9.98 8.67 13.21
CA MET A 399 8.76 8.63 13.98
C MET A 399 7.82 7.57 13.42
N ARG A 400 7.21 6.81 14.33
CA ARG A 400 6.16 5.83 14.04
C ARG A 400 4.81 6.52 14.05
N VAL A 401 4.04 6.32 12.99
CA VAL A 401 2.70 6.88 12.79
C VAL A 401 1.72 5.73 12.59
N VAL A 402 0.57 5.83 13.25
CA VAL A 402 -0.56 4.90 13.09
C VAL A 402 -1.72 5.70 12.52
N VAL A 403 -2.33 5.19 11.44
CA VAL A 403 -3.49 5.78 10.79
C VAL A 403 -4.63 4.78 10.88
N ASP A 404 -5.73 5.16 11.51
CA ASP A 404 -6.94 4.37 11.64
C ASP A 404 -8.03 4.94 10.72
N TYR A 405 -8.37 4.24 9.64
CA TYR A 405 -9.30 4.73 8.63
C TYR A 405 -10.52 3.83 8.52
N GLU A 406 -11.72 4.42 8.59
CA GLU A 406 -13.00 3.70 8.43
C GLU A 406 -13.51 3.83 7.00
N PHE A 407 -13.66 2.69 6.31
CA PHE A 407 -14.29 2.63 4.99
C PHE A 407 -15.79 2.33 5.15
N THR A 408 -16.63 3.27 4.71
CA THR A 408 -18.10 3.13 4.67
C THR A 408 -18.63 3.42 3.27
N LEU A 409 -19.67 2.68 2.86
CA LEU A 409 -20.32 2.77 1.54
C LEU A 409 -21.23 3.99 1.43
N GLU A 410 -21.61 4.60 2.56
CA GLU A 410 -22.19 5.93 2.55
C GLU A 410 -21.15 6.91 2.02
N ASP A 411 -21.48 7.75 1.04
CA ASP A 411 -20.59 8.80 0.54
C ASP A 411 -20.42 9.90 1.61
N ARG A 412 -19.81 9.53 2.74
CA ARG A 412 -19.36 10.41 3.81
C ARG A 412 -17.87 10.63 3.61
N VAL A 413 -17.48 11.90 3.62
CA VAL A 413 -16.06 12.26 3.70
C VAL A 413 -15.57 11.83 5.08
N ALA A 414 -14.55 10.97 5.14
CA ALA A 414 -13.95 10.57 6.40
C ALA A 414 -13.45 11.82 7.15
N GLU A 415 -13.88 11.98 8.41
CA GLU A 415 -13.47 13.11 9.22
C GLU A 415 -11.98 13.02 9.53
N VAL A 416 -11.24 14.06 9.20
CA VAL A 416 -9.83 14.17 9.57
C VAL A 416 -9.75 14.34 11.09
N PRO A 417 -8.83 13.64 11.78
CA PRO A 417 -8.60 13.86 13.21
C PRO A 417 -8.42 15.34 13.54
N THR A 418 -8.93 15.79 14.69
CA THR A 418 -8.79 17.19 15.11
C THR A 418 -7.34 17.54 15.44
N ALA A 419 -6.93 18.77 15.13
CA ALA A 419 -5.59 19.25 15.45
C ALA A 419 -5.39 19.32 16.97
N PRO A 420 -4.18 18.99 17.48
CA PRO A 420 -3.91 19.11 18.91
C PRO A 420 -3.92 20.58 19.33
N GLU A 421 -4.50 20.85 20.51
CA GLU A 421 -4.50 22.18 21.10
C GLU A 421 -3.16 22.48 21.79
N PRO A 422 -2.62 23.70 21.65
CA PRO A 422 -1.40 24.10 22.34
C PRO A 422 -1.62 24.13 23.86
N PRO A 423 -0.67 23.63 24.68
CA PRO A 423 -0.84 23.67 26.13
C PRO A 423 -0.81 25.11 26.66
N GLU A 424 -1.56 25.36 27.73
CA GLU A 424 -1.71 26.68 28.33
C GLU A 424 -0.36 27.28 28.77
N GLY A 425 0.01 28.44 28.22
CA GLY A 425 1.28 29.14 28.51
C GLY A 425 2.45 28.82 27.57
N LEU A 426 2.26 27.96 26.56
CA LEU A 426 3.23 27.76 25.48
C LEU A 426 2.95 28.68 24.29
N ASP A 427 3.91 29.56 23.98
CA ASP A 427 4.01 30.25 22.68
C ASP A 427 4.86 29.35 21.75
N PRO A 428 4.25 28.61 20.81
CA PRO A 428 4.90 27.51 20.09
C PRO A 428 6.07 27.92 19.19
N GLU A 429 6.26 29.22 18.91
CA GLU A 429 7.33 29.73 18.04
C GLU A 429 8.38 30.59 18.76
N GLY A 430 8.32 30.70 20.10
CA GLY A 430 9.22 31.56 20.88
C GLY A 430 9.05 33.05 20.56
N GLU A 431 9.82 33.92 21.23
CA GLU A 431 9.81 35.38 21.05
C GLU A 431 10.26 35.81 19.63
N MET A 432 9.51 35.48 18.59
CA MET A 432 9.69 36.07 17.26
C MET A 432 9.40 37.55 17.39
N THR A 433 10.40 38.38 17.09
CA THR A 433 10.23 39.83 16.99
C THR A 433 9.13 40.15 15.96
N SER A 434 8.47 41.30 16.11
CA SER A 434 7.43 41.77 15.18
C SER A 434 7.89 41.74 13.71
N VAL A 435 9.19 41.97 13.47
CA VAL A 435 9.83 41.89 12.14
C VAL A 435 9.88 40.45 11.63
N GLN A 436 10.23 39.48 12.48
CA GLN A 436 10.27 38.06 12.10
C GLN A 436 8.85 37.51 11.85
N LYS A 437 7.85 37.92 12.63
CA LYS A 437 6.44 37.58 12.39
C LYS A 437 5.95 38.13 11.04
N ALA A 438 6.29 39.38 10.71
CA ALA A 438 5.94 39.95 9.41
C ALA A 438 6.58 39.20 8.23
N VAL A 439 7.85 38.80 8.36
CA VAL A 439 8.56 38.02 7.34
C VAL A 439 7.96 36.61 7.18
N ALA A 440 7.66 35.93 8.29
CA ALA A 440 6.99 34.64 8.27
C ALA A 440 5.57 34.75 7.67
N TRP A 441 4.83 35.82 7.95
CA TRP A 441 3.52 36.06 7.35
C TRP A 441 3.59 36.20 5.84
N ALA A 442 4.55 36.99 5.35
CA ALA A 442 4.75 37.20 3.93
C ALA A 442 5.10 35.88 3.23
N LYS A 443 6.02 35.11 3.83
CA LYS A 443 6.41 33.79 3.32
C LYS A 443 5.23 32.83 3.24
N TYR A 444 4.41 32.74 4.29
CA TYR A 444 3.20 31.93 4.28
C TYR A 444 2.24 32.32 3.14
N LYS A 445 1.98 33.63 2.94
CA LYS A 445 1.11 34.10 1.86
C LYS A 445 1.66 33.72 0.48
N ASP A 446 2.98 33.74 0.31
CA ASP A 446 3.63 33.36 -0.95
C ASP A 446 3.54 31.84 -1.19
N GLU A 447 3.72 31.02 -0.16
CA GLU A 447 3.57 29.56 -0.23
C GLU A 447 2.12 29.17 -0.58
N VAL A 448 1.13 29.77 0.09
CA VAL A 448 -0.28 29.55 -0.21
C VAL A 448 -0.62 30.02 -1.63
N ARG A 449 -0.11 31.18 -2.07
CA ARG A 449 -0.31 31.64 -3.45
C ARG A 449 0.28 30.65 -4.46
N ALA A 450 1.47 30.12 -4.20
CA ALA A 450 2.12 29.15 -5.06
C ALA A 450 1.32 27.83 -5.12
N GLU A 451 0.85 27.34 -3.98
CA GLU A 451 0.00 26.14 -3.87
C GLU A 451 -1.29 26.31 -4.71
N LEU A 452 -2.02 27.40 -4.50
CA LEU A 452 -3.25 27.71 -5.25
C LEU A 452 -2.99 27.86 -6.75
N THR A 453 -1.88 28.51 -7.14
CA THR A 453 -1.55 28.69 -8.55
C THR A 453 -1.13 27.38 -9.22
N SER A 454 -0.44 26.49 -8.48
CA SER A 454 0.01 25.19 -8.99
C SER A 454 -1.13 24.21 -9.26
N ALA A 455 -2.28 24.40 -8.60
CA ALA A 455 -3.48 23.60 -8.81
C ALA A 455 -4.26 23.96 -10.09
N ILE A 456 -3.95 25.10 -10.73
CA ILE A 456 -4.59 25.56 -11.96
C ILE A 456 -3.96 24.82 -13.14
N GLU A 457 -4.76 23.98 -13.81
CA GLU A 457 -4.33 23.23 -14.99
C GLU A 457 -4.76 23.94 -16.26
N TYR A 458 -4.05 23.78 -17.38
CA TYR A 458 -4.50 24.35 -18.66
C TYR A 458 -5.51 23.38 -19.30
N PRO A 459 -6.80 23.74 -19.43
CA PRO A 459 -7.82 22.80 -19.91
C PRO A 459 -7.52 22.25 -21.30
N PHE A 460 -7.69 20.95 -21.49
CA PHE A 460 -7.39 20.25 -22.75
C PHE A 460 -8.05 20.90 -23.99
N TRP A 461 -9.35 21.24 -23.89
CA TRP A 461 -10.08 21.91 -24.97
C TRP A 461 -9.58 23.34 -25.24
N ALA A 462 -9.08 24.04 -24.21
CA ALA A 462 -8.50 25.36 -24.39
C ALA A 462 -7.12 25.27 -25.09
N GLN A 463 -6.33 24.23 -24.80
CA GLN A 463 -5.07 23.97 -25.50
C GLN A 463 -5.28 23.62 -26.98
N ASP A 464 -6.20 22.70 -27.28
CA ASP A 464 -6.49 22.27 -28.66
C ASP A 464 -7.01 23.44 -29.52
N LEU A 465 -7.83 24.30 -28.93
CA LEU A 465 -8.37 25.51 -29.58
C LEU A 465 -7.43 26.73 -29.50
N LYS A 466 -6.21 26.55 -28.96
CA LYS A 466 -5.18 27.58 -28.78
C LYS A 466 -5.67 28.85 -28.08
N GLN A 467 -6.43 28.69 -27.01
CA GLN A 467 -7.09 29.78 -26.28
C GLN A 467 -6.21 30.30 -25.14
N GLU A 468 -5.60 31.47 -25.34
CA GLU A 468 -4.79 32.13 -24.32
C GLU A 468 -5.56 33.27 -23.61
N GLY A 469 -5.14 33.58 -22.39
CA GLY A 469 -5.68 34.71 -21.63
C GLY A 469 -5.23 34.73 -20.18
N ASP A 470 -5.39 35.89 -19.56
CA ASP A 470 -5.09 36.07 -18.14
C ASP A 470 -6.38 36.01 -17.31
N VAL A 471 -6.31 35.38 -16.15
CA VAL A 471 -7.40 35.33 -15.17
C VAL A 471 -6.83 35.71 -13.80
N SER A 472 -7.54 36.58 -13.10
CA SER A 472 -7.22 36.96 -11.72
C SER A 472 -8.41 36.68 -10.82
N ALA A 473 -8.16 36.12 -9.64
CA ALA A 473 -9.17 35.76 -8.66
C ALA A 473 -8.77 36.22 -7.25
N GLU A 474 -9.72 36.79 -6.51
CA GLU A 474 -9.59 36.98 -5.08
C GLU A 474 -10.12 35.72 -4.38
N VAL A 475 -9.27 35.10 -3.56
CA VAL A 475 -9.58 33.89 -2.80
C VAL A 475 -9.61 34.26 -1.33
N VAL A 476 -10.75 34.05 -0.67
CA VAL A 476 -10.93 34.27 0.76
C VAL A 476 -10.69 32.95 1.49
N ILE A 477 -9.74 32.94 2.40
CA ILE A 477 -9.31 31.77 3.17
C ILE A 477 -9.60 32.04 4.64
N ARG A 478 -10.13 31.07 5.38
CA ARG A 478 -10.34 31.17 6.84
C ARG A 478 -9.09 30.76 7.62
N ALA A 479 -9.06 31.08 8.91
CA ALA A 479 -7.96 30.73 9.81
C ALA A 479 -7.62 29.22 9.84
N ASP A 480 -8.62 28.34 9.65
CA ASP A 480 -8.44 26.88 9.55
C ASP A 480 -7.84 26.41 8.21
N GLY A 481 -7.63 27.33 7.27
CA GLY A 481 -7.15 27.06 5.92
C GLY A 481 -8.24 26.74 4.90
N SER A 482 -9.52 26.67 5.29
CA SER A 482 -10.62 26.43 4.35
C SER A 482 -10.84 27.60 3.40
N ILE A 483 -11.09 27.31 2.13
CA ILE A 483 -11.46 28.33 1.13
C ILE A 483 -12.94 28.68 1.36
N ALA A 484 -13.20 29.94 1.70
CA ALA A 484 -14.53 30.46 2.00
C ALA A 484 -15.26 30.98 0.77
N ASP A 485 -14.56 31.68 -0.11
CA ASP A 485 -15.12 32.32 -1.30
C ASP A 485 -14.03 32.51 -2.36
N VAL A 486 -14.44 32.49 -3.63
CA VAL A 486 -13.58 32.70 -4.79
C VAL A 486 -14.28 33.65 -5.75
N LYS A 487 -13.67 34.81 -5.98
CA LYS A 487 -14.24 35.86 -6.82
C LYS A 487 -13.30 36.21 -7.95
N ILE A 488 -13.69 35.91 -9.19
CA ILE A 488 -12.94 36.32 -10.37
C ILE A 488 -13.00 37.84 -10.53
N THR A 489 -11.85 38.51 -10.35
CA THR A 489 -11.70 39.96 -10.48
C THR A 489 -11.32 40.37 -11.90
N ARG A 490 -10.54 39.56 -12.61
CA ARG A 490 -10.21 39.74 -14.02
C ARG A 490 -10.60 38.49 -14.81
N ARG A 491 -11.60 38.63 -15.68
CA ARG A 491 -12.10 37.55 -16.54
C ARG A 491 -11.35 37.53 -17.88
N SER A 492 -10.96 36.36 -18.31
CA SER A 492 -10.60 36.08 -19.71
C SER A 492 -11.85 36.06 -20.58
N ARG A 493 -11.69 36.38 -21.87
CA ARG A 493 -12.74 36.25 -22.90
C ARG A 493 -13.19 34.80 -23.12
N HIS A 494 -12.37 33.83 -22.71
CA HIS A 494 -12.63 32.41 -22.82
C HIS A 494 -13.18 31.89 -21.49
N ASN A 495 -14.48 31.57 -21.45
CA ASN A 495 -15.14 31.17 -20.22
C ASN A 495 -14.51 29.94 -19.56
N ILE A 496 -13.99 29.01 -20.36
CA ILE A 496 -13.33 27.79 -19.89
C ILE A 496 -12.11 28.09 -19.01
N LEU A 497 -11.37 29.17 -19.29
CA LEU A 497 -10.20 29.58 -18.49
C LEU A 497 -10.62 30.17 -17.14
N ASN A 498 -11.75 30.90 -17.09
CA ASN A 498 -12.29 31.43 -15.84
C ASN A 498 -12.80 30.29 -14.95
N GLN A 499 -13.54 29.36 -15.56
CA GLN A 499 -14.11 28.20 -14.87
C GLN A 499 -13.02 27.30 -14.29
N GLU A 500 -11.90 27.15 -14.98
CA GLU A 500 -10.78 26.36 -14.48
C GLU A 500 -10.16 26.94 -13.20
N VAL A 501 -10.05 28.27 -13.08
CA VAL A 501 -9.55 28.88 -11.85
C VAL A 501 -10.53 28.61 -10.69
N GLU A 502 -11.83 28.73 -10.91
CA GLU A 502 -12.86 28.40 -9.89
C GLU A 502 -12.77 26.92 -9.49
N GLN A 503 -12.72 26.01 -10.47
CA GLN A 503 -12.60 24.56 -10.23
C GLN A 503 -11.29 24.18 -9.55
N ALA A 504 -10.18 24.84 -9.87
CA ALA A 504 -8.91 24.62 -9.20
C ALA A 504 -9.00 24.95 -7.70
N MET A 505 -9.68 26.05 -7.34
CA MET A 505 -9.88 26.39 -5.94
C MET A 505 -10.79 25.37 -5.23
N ASP A 506 -11.85 24.91 -5.90
CA ASP A 506 -12.73 23.85 -5.36
C ASP A 506 -11.96 22.53 -5.15
N ARG A 507 -11.07 22.17 -6.09
CA ARG A 507 -10.21 20.97 -5.97
C ARG A 507 -9.22 21.09 -4.82
N VAL A 508 -8.66 22.27 -4.57
CA VAL A 508 -7.78 22.49 -3.40
C VAL A 508 -8.60 22.37 -2.11
N GLY A 509 -9.74 23.07 -2.04
CA GLY A 509 -10.69 23.08 -0.92
C GLY A 509 -10.16 23.73 0.37
N SER A 510 -8.95 23.37 0.80
CA SER A 510 -8.26 23.92 1.97
C SER A 510 -6.75 23.97 1.75
N VAL A 511 -6.14 25.05 2.21
CA VAL A 511 -4.68 25.26 2.26
C VAL A 511 -4.16 25.10 3.69
N SER A 512 -2.87 25.34 3.91
CA SER A 512 -2.30 25.36 5.27
C SER A 512 -3.02 26.38 6.17
N ALA A 513 -3.34 26.01 7.41
CA ALA A 513 -3.95 26.91 8.39
C ALA A 513 -3.04 28.11 8.72
N PHE A 514 -3.61 29.16 9.29
CA PHE A 514 -2.84 30.36 9.63
C PHE A 514 -1.86 30.04 10.76
N PRO A 515 -0.67 30.66 10.77
CA PRO A 515 0.22 30.58 11.93
C PRO A 515 -0.53 31.03 13.19
N GLY A 516 -0.37 30.32 14.31
CA GLY A 516 -1.18 30.52 15.53
C GLY A 516 -1.09 31.90 16.19
N TRP A 517 -0.15 32.74 15.77
CA TRP A 517 0.00 34.14 16.21
C TRP A 517 -0.75 35.16 15.31
N VAL A 518 -1.34 34.72 14.20
CA VAL A 518 -2.18 35.55 13.34
C VAL A 518 -3.58 35.59 13.93
N GLN A 519 -4.03 36.80 14.31
CA GLN A 519 -5.37 37.02 14.87
C GLN A 519 -6.43 37.29 13.81
N ASP A 520 -6.07 37.28 12.52
CA ASP A 520 -7.00 37.49 11.41
C ASP A 520 -7.86 36.23 11.21
N ASP A 521 -9.19 36.38 11.23
CA ASP A 521 -10.12 35.26 10.98
C ASP A 521 -10.15 34.83 9.50
N THR A 522 -9.80 35.75 8.60
CA THR A 522 -9.78 35.53 7.15
C THR A 522 -8.62 36.25 6.47
N LEU A 523 -8.15 35.68 5.37
CA LEU A 523 -7.11 36.20 4.50
C LEU A 523 -7.64 36.23 3.07
N THR A 524 -7.61 37.39 2.43
CA THR A 524 -7.90 37.51 0.99
C THR A 524 -6.59 37.53 0.22
N LEU A 525 -6.40 36.58 -0.69
CA LEU A 525 -5.26 36.53 -1.60
C LEU A 525 -5.69 36.77 -3.04
N LEU A 526 -4.95 37.63 -3.73
CA LEU A 526 -5.06 37.78 -5.18
C LEU A 526 -4.19 36.71 -5.85
N ILE A 527 -4.82 35.88 -6.65
CA ILE A 527 -4.18 34.90 -7.53
C ILE A 527 -4.23 35.44 -8.95
N GLU A 528 -3.08 35.43 -9.63
CA GLU A 528 -2.97 35.83 -11.03
C GLU A 528 -2.37 34.68 -11.83
N HIS A 529 -3.10 34.20 -12.83
CA HIS A 529 -2.65 33.12 -13.69
C HIS A 529 -2.78 33.50 -15.17
N SER A 530 -1.77 33.15 -15.96
CA SER A 530 -1.70 33.47 -17.39
C SER A 530 -1.61 32.19 -18.19
N PHE A 531 -2.67 31.88 -18.95
CA PHE A 531 -2.73 30.72 -19.83
C PHE A 531 -2.03 31.05 -21.15
N LYS A 532 -0.85 30.47 -21.36
CA LYS A 532 -0.01 30.64 -22.57
C LYS A 532 0.48 29.27 -23.05
N LEU A 533 0.59 29.10 -24.37
CA LEU A 533 1.04 27.85 -25.01
C LEU A 533 2.56 27.75 -25.18
#